data_AF-W4RQW9-F1
#
_entry.id   AF-W4RQW9-F1
#
_cell.length_a   1.000
_cell.length_b   1.000
_cell.length_c   1.000
_cell.angle_alpha   90.00
_cell.angle_beta   90.00
_cell.angle_gamma   90.00
#
_symmetry.space_group_name_H-M   'P 1'
#
loop_
_entity.id
_entity.type
_entity.pdbx_description
1 polymer ?
#
loop_
_entity_poly.entity_id
_entity_poly.type
_entity_poly.pdbx_seq_one_letter_code
_entity_poly.pdbx_strand_id
1 'polypeptide(L)'
;MSYLIILDTNIIFNDFFFKSSDMKKLLKYTRHEPVDLCLTKFNYYEILKKYRDEVRPLFKKVKSTKSDLIKLGVSEIIDFENLKVEKITEKYKIFLDKTIEENAIKIIDFPSSPGITEKISNKYFNNIKPFDENKSSFQDSIIWESIVEYCNDNKPENIVFISTNHKDFANKDQKSIHEDLANDLQDLAYFNSISAFLESEEDNLKDYFIDNFEYETQMIKDELKLFFEENDFLQIPLMIC
;
A
#
# COMPACT_ATOMS: atom_id res chain seq x y z
N MET A 1 14.38 -18.49 4.02
CA MET A 1 14.55 -17.09 3.60
C MET A 1 13.22 -16.38 3.63
N SER A 2 12.84 -15.81 4.78
CA SER A 2 11.68 -14.91 4.88
C SER A 2 12.08 -13.50 4.44
N TYR A 3 11.32 -12.92 3.53
CA TYR A 3 11.61 -11.62 2.92
C TYR A 3 10.44 -10.66 3.18
N LEU A 4 10.69 -9.58 3.90
CA LEU A 4 9.64 -8.65 4.34
C LEU A 4 9.75 -7.32 3.60
N ILE A 5 8.73 -6.97 2.82
CA ILE A 5 8.67 -5.70 2.09
C ILE A 5 7.60 -4.82 2.73
N ILE A 6 7.99 -3.65 3.19
CA ILE A 6 7.10 -2.68 3.84
C ILE A 6 6.95 -1.45 2.95
N LEU A 7 5.71 -1.09 2.66
CA LEU A 7 5.39 0.11 1.88
C LEU A 7 5.02 1.29 2.77
N ASP A 8 5.59 2.45 2.50
CA ASP A 8 5.09 3.71 3.03
C ASP A 8 3.84 4.19 2.27
N THR A 9 3.00 4.96 2.94
CA THR A 9 1.78 5.54 2.37
C THR A 9 2.05 6.31 1.09
N ASN A 10 3.18 7.01 0.99
CA ASN A 10 3.46 7.85 -0.18
C ASN A 10 3.62 7.03 -1.47
N ILE A 11 3.98 5.75 -1.36
CA ILE A 11 4.00 4.84 -2.50
C ILE A 11 2.57 4.60 -3.01
N ILE A 12 1.63 4.32 -2.10
CA ILE A 12 0.22 4.07 -2.44
C ILE A 12 -0.50 5.36 -2.85
N PHE A 13 -0.16 6.50 -2.24
CA PHE A 13 -0.77 7.79 -2.56
C PHE A 13 -0.60 8.16 -4.04
N ASN A 14 0.56 7.84 -4.62
CA ASN A 14 0.85 8.10 -6.03
C ASN A 14 0.10 7.15 -6.97
N ASP A 15 -0.47 6.05 -6.46
CA ASP A 15 -1.19 5.04 -7.22
C ASP A 15 -2.30 4.37 -6.37
N PHE A 16 -3.30 5.17 -5.98
CA PHE A 16 -4.39 4.71 -5.10
C PHE A 16 -5.08 3.42 -5.55
N PHE A 17 -5.06 3.12 -6.85
CA PHE A 17 -5.73 1.95 -7.43
C PHE A 17 -4.77 0.84 -7.86
N PHE A 18 -3.50 0.90 -7.46
CA PHE A 18 -2.51 -0.14 -7.72
C PHE A 18 -2.39 -0.48 -9.22
N LYS A 19 -2.49 0.54 -10.09
CA LYS A 19 -2.58 0.38 -11.55
C LYS A 19 -1.23 0.44 -12.26
N SER A 20 -0.23 1.05 -11.64
CA SER A 20 1.11 1.20 -12.21
C SER A 20 1.71 -0.17 -12.52
N SER A 21 2.56 -0.22 -13.56
CA SER A 21 3.25 -1.45 -13.96
C SER A 21 4.07 -2.03 -12.81
N ASP A 22 4.75 -1.16 -12.07
CA ASP A 22 5.69 -1.54 -11.03
C ASP A 22 4.94 -2.06 -9.80
N MET A 23 3.83 -1.42 -9.41
CA MET A 23 2.97 -1.95 -8.37
C MET A 23 2.41 -3.33 -8.73
N LYS A 24 1.94 -3.52 -9.98
CA LYS A 24 1.45 -4.83 -10.42
C LYS A 24 2.53 -5.92 -10.37
N LYS A 25 3.75 -5.59 -10.79
CA LYS A 25 4.90 -6.51 -10.69
C LYS A 25 5.22 -6.83 -9.24
N LEU A 26 5.22 -5.83 -8.36
CA LEU A 26 5.44 -6.03 -6.93
C LEU A 26 4.38 -6.94 -6.31
N LEU A 27 3.09 -6.65 -6.52
CA LEU A 27 1.99 -7.49 -6.01
C LEU A 27 2.10 -8.93 -6.51
N LYS A 28 2.55 -9.13 -7.75
CA LYS A 28 2.81 -10.45 -8.32
C LYS A 28 3.99 -11.16 -7.63
N TYR A 29 5.07 -10.42 -7.36
CA TYR A 29 6.28 -10.92 -6.68
C TYR A 29 6.04 -11.31 -5.22
N THR A 30 5.13 -10.62 -4.55
CA THR A 30 4.87 -10.84 -3.11
C THR A 30 3.61 -11.66 -2.84
N ARG A 31 3.05 -12.31 -3.87
CA ARG A 31 1.78 -13.04 -3.73
C ARG A 31 1.93 -14.35 -2.98
N HIS A 32 3.13 -14.93 -3.02
CA HIS A 32 3.41 -16.22 -2.40
C HIS A 32 4.62 -16.14 -1.48
N GLU A 33 4.61 -17.04 -0.49
CA GLU A 33 5.78 -17.29 0.35
C GLU A 33 7.02 -17.57 -0.51
N PRO A 34 8.20 -17.17 -0.02
CA PRO A 34 8.46 -16.66 1.32
C PRO A 34 8.53 -15.11 1.41
N VAL A 35 7.90 -14.39 0.47
CA VAL A 35 7.94 -12.92 0.39
C VAL A 35 6.63 -12.31 0.89
N ASP A 36 6.71 -11.51 1.96
CA ASP A 36 5.58 -10.82 2.54
C ASP A 36 5.56 -9.34 2.14
N LEU A 37 4.42 -8.86 1.62
CA LEU A 37 4.16 -7.44 1.46
C LEU A 37 3.36 -6.91 2.64
N CYS A 38 3.80 -5.80 3.21
CA CYS A 38 3.26 -5.22 4.42
C CYS A 38 2.90 -3.74 4.27
N LEU A 39 1.82 -3.37 4.96
CA LEU A 39 1.47 -1.99 5.31
C LEU A 39 1.32 -1.92 6.83
N THR A 40 1.69 -0.80 7.46
CA THR A 40 1.25 -0.58 8.83
C THR A 40 -0.22 -0.18 8.86
N LYS A 41 -0.90 -0.45 9.97
CA LYS A 41 -2.27 0.00 10.22
C LYS A 41 -2.37 1.52 10.22
N PHE A 42 -1.29 2.21 10.63
CA PHE A 42 -1.18 3.65 10.47
C PHE A 42 -1.19 4.05 8.99
N ASN A 43 -0.39 3.39 8.14
CA ASN A 43 -0.38 3.63 6.69
C ASN A 43 -1.78 3.40 6.09
N TYR A 44 -2.47 2.31 6.46
CA TYR A 44 -3.84 2.03 6.02
C TYR A 44 -4.79 3.20 6.27
N TYR A 45 -4.85 3.72 7.51
CA TYR A 45 -5.72 4.86 7.83
C TYR A 45 -5.27 6.14 7.13
N GLU A 46 -3.96 6.33 6.96
CA GLU A 46 -3.44 7.49 6.25
C GLU A 46 -3.81 7.47 4.77
N ILE A 47 -3.76 6.32 4.11
CA ILE A 47 -4.19 6.13 2.71
C ILE A 47 -5.67 6.54 2.56
N LEU A 48 -6.54 6.05 3.44
CA LEU A 48 -7.97 6.41 3.42
C LEU A 48 -8.21 7.91 3.62
N LYS A 49 -7.47 8.52 4.56
CA LYS A 49 -7.55 9.96 4.81
C LYS A 49 -7.07 10.76 3.60
N LYS A 50 -5.90 10.43 3.05
CA LYS A 50 -5.33 11.12 1.88
C LYS A 50 -6.27 11.02 0.67
N TYR A 51 -6.85 9.84 0.40
CA TYR A 51 -7.84 9.69 -0.66
C TYR A 51 -9.06 10.61 -0.45
N ARG A 52 -9.62 10.63 0.78
CA ARG A 52 -10.73 11.53 1.12
C ARG A 52 -10.36 13.00 0.91
N ASP A 53 -9.16 13.38 1.33
CA ASP A 53 -8.67 14.76 1.25
C ASP A 53 -8.41 15.21 -0.20
N GLU A 54 -8.05 14.30 -1.11
CA GLU A 54 -7.97 14.57 -2.57
C GLU A 54 -9.35 14.69 -3.22
N VAL A 55 -10.30 13.84 -2.85
CA VAL A 55 -11.65 13.83 -3.44
C VAL A 55 -12.48 15.05 -2.98
N ARG A 56 -12.38 15.42 -1.70
CA ARG A 56 -13.18 16.49 -1.09
C ARG A 56 -13.13 17.85 -1.81
N PRO A 57 -11.97 18.42 -2.19
CA PRO A 57 -11.91 19.69 -2.90
C PRO A 57 -12.49 19.60 -4.32
N LEU A 58 -12.30 18.47 -5.01
CA LEU A 58 -12.90 18.24 -6.33
C LEU A 58 -14.43 18.24 -6.24
N PHE A 59 -14.98 17.61 -5.20
CA PHE A 59 -16.41 17.63 -4.92
C PHE A 59 -16.96 19.02 -4.65
N LYS A 60 -16.21 19.85 -3.90
CA LYS A 60 -16.60 21.24 -3.68
C LYS A 60 -16.66 22.02 -5.00
N LYS A 61 -15.68 21.82 -5.88
CA LYS A 61 -15.66 22.45 -7.22
C LYS A 61 -16.86 22.01 -8.06
N VAL A 62 -17.16 20.72 -8.12
CA VAL A 62 -18.34 20.20 -8.85
C VAL A 62 -19.63 20.83 -8.34
N LYS A 63 -19.80 20.93 -7.02
CA LYS A 63 -20.98 21.55 -6.41
C LYS A 63 -21.08 23.04 -6.70
N SER A 64 -19.97 23.79 -6.64
CA SER A 64 -19.98 25.22 -6.98
C SER A 64 -20.31 25.43 -8.45
N THR A 65 -19.69 24.67 -9.36
CA THR A 65 -19.96 24.75 -10.80
C THR A 65 -21.42 24.42 -11.11
N LYS A 66 -22.01 23.41 -10.46
CA LYS A 66 -23.46 23.12 -10.58
C LYS A 66 -24.32 24.33 -10.20
N SER A 67 -24.01 24.98 -9.08
CA SER A 67 -24.74 26.16 -8.63
C SER A 67 -24.68 27.30 -9.65
N ASP A 68 -23.51 27.53 -10.24
CA ASP A 68 -23.33 28.59 -11.24
C ASP A 68 -24.06 28.28 -12.56
N LEU A 69 -24.07 27.01 -13.01
CA LEU A 69 -24.85 26.58 -14.17
C LEU A 69 -26.36 26.76 -13.96
N ILE A 70 -26.86 26.44 -12.77
CA ILE A 70 -28.28 26.65 -12.41
C ILE A 70 -28.64 28.14 -12.49
N LYS A 71 -27.77 29.04 -11.99
CA LYS A 71 -28.00 30.50 -12.08
C LYS A 71 -28.07 31.00 -13.52
N LEU A 72 -27.38 30.34 -14.44
CA LEU A 72 -27.38 30.66 -15.88
C LEU A 72 -28.53 29.99 -16.65
N GLY A 73 -29.42 29.25 -15.98
CA GLY A 73 -30.54 28.55 -16.62
C GLY A 73 -30.14 27.27 -17.37
N VAL A 74 -28.94 26.74 -17.13
CA VAL A 74 -28.42 25.51 -17.76
C VAL A 74 -28.54 24.34 -16.77
N SER A 75 -29.78 24.01 -16.40
CA SER A 75 -30.06 23.04 -15.32
C SER A 75 -30.25 21.59 -15.78
N GLU A 76 -30.39 21.33 -17.07
CA GLU A 76 -30.94 20.05 -17.55
C GLU A 76 -29.94 18.89 -17.70
N ILE A 77 -28.64 19.09 -17.47
CA ILE A 77 -27.64 18.14 -18.00
C ILE A 77 -26.92 17.31 -16.92
N ILE A 78 -26.96 17.67 -15.63
CA ILE A 78 -26.10 16.97 -14.65
C ILE A 78 -26.77 16.69 -13.29
N ASP A 79 -27.22 15.45 -13.13
CA ASP A 79 -27.64 14.89 -11.85
C ASP A 79 -26.41 14.46 -11.02
N PHE A 80 -26.14 15.23 -9.97
CA PHE A 80 -25.14 14.96 -8.95
C PHE A 80 -25.76 14.75 -7.56
N GLU A 81 -27.07 14.56 -7.44
CA GLU A 81 -27.76 14.53 -6.14
C GLU A 81 -27.28 13.38 -5.24
N ASN A 82 -26.79 12.31 -5.86
CA ASN A 82 -26.22 11.16 -5.16
C ASN A 82 -24.71 11.25 -4.86
N LEU A 83 -24.06 12.34 -5.25
CA LEU A 83 -22.62 12.52 -5.14
C LEU A 83 -22.24 13.00 -3.71
N LYS A 84 -22.05 12.05 -2.80
CA LYS A 84 -21.53 12.30 -1.43
C LYS A 84 -20.09 11.83 -1.32
N VAL A 85 -19.21 12.64 -0.74
CA VAL A 85 -17.78 12.31 -0.54
C VAL A 85 -17.68 11.02 0.26
N GLU A 86 -18.50 10.88 1.31
CA GLU A 86 -18.53 9.73 2.20
C GLU A 86 -18.83 8.43 1.44
N LYS A 87 -19.77 8.44 0.49
CA LYS A 87 -20.10 7.25 -0.33
C LYS A 87 -18.92 6.81 -1.20
N ILE A 88 -18.12 7.74 -1.70
CA ILE A 88 -16.98 7.43 -2.58
C ILE A 88 -15.77 7.00 -1.77
N THR A 89 -15.53 7.64 -0.63
CA THR A 89 -14.51 7.18 0.31
C THR A 89 -14.82 5.78 0.83
N GLU A 90 -16.09 5.46 1.09
CA GLU A 90 -16.50 4.10 1.48
C GLU A 90 -16.26 3.08 0.36
N LYS A 91 -16.62 3.41 -0.90
CA LYS A 91 -16.30 2.56 -2.05
C LYS A 91 -14.81 2.31 -2.20
N TYR A 92 -14.00 3.34 -1.95
CA TYR A 92 -12.54 3.21 -1.98
C TYR A 92 -12.01 2.34 -0.85
N LYS A 93 -12.56 2.47 0.37
CA LYS A 93 -12.23 1.59 1.49
C LYS A 93 -12.51 0.12 1.14
N ILE A 94 -13.69 -0.18 0.59
CA ILE A 94 -14.04 -1.53 0.15
C ILE A 94 -13.05 -2.05 -0.90
N PHE A 95 -12.69 -1.21 -1.87
CA PHE A 95 -11.68 -1.55 -2.87
C PHE A 95 -10.30 -1.85 -2.24
N LEU A 96 -9.85 -1.01 -1.31
CA LEU A 96 -8.56 -1.17 -0.63
C LEU A 96 -8.53 -2.44 0.21
N ASP A 97 -9.57 -2.68 1.01
CA ASP A 97 -9.72 -3.89 1.83
C ASP A 97 -9.67 -5.15 0.95
N LYS A 98 -10.41 -5.15 -0.16
CA LYS A 98 -10.40 -6.24 -1.14
C LYS A 98 -9.01 -6.44 -1.77
N THR A 99 -8.33 -5.35 -2.13
CA THR A 99 -6.98 -5.40 -2.72
C THR A 99 -5.96 -5.99 -1.75
N ILE A 100 -6.06 -5.63 -0.46
CA ILE A 100 -5.22 -6.16 0.62
C ILE A 100 -5.44 -7.67 0.75
N GLU A 101 -6.70 -8.12 0.80
CA GLU A 101 -7.08 -9.52 0.91
C GLU A 101 -6.61 -10.36 -0.29
N GLU A 102 -6.93 -9.93 -1.52
CA GLU A 102 -6.61 -10.65 -2.76
C GLU A 102 -5.11 -10.80 -3.02
N ASN A 103 -4.28 -9.93 -2.45
CA ASN A 103 -2.82 -9.96 -2.61
C ASN A 103 -2.08 -10.33 -1.32
N ALA A 104 -2.80 -10.88 -0.33
CA ALA A 104 -2.24 -11.32 0.95
C ALA A 104 -1.35 -10.26 1.64
N ILE A 105 -1.69 -8.98 1.49
CA ILE A 105 -0.93 -7.88 2.09
C ILE A 105 -1.15 -7.92 3.61
N LYS A 106 -0.07 -8.09 4.36
CA LYS A 106 -0.14 -8.13 5.83
C LYS A 106 -0.26 -6.72 6.40
N ILE A 107 -1.17 -6.54 7.36
CA ILE A 107 -1.33 -5.28 8.09
C ILE A 107 -0.63 -5.40 9.45
N ILE A 108 0.49 -4.69 9.60
CA ILE A 108 1.22 -4.59 10.87
C ILE A 108 0.41 -3.69 11.81
N ASP A 109 0.04 -4.19 12.99
CA ASP A 109 -0.74 -3.40 13.95
C ASP A 109 0.07 -2.24 14.55
N PHE A 110 -0.59 -1.36 15.30
CA PHE A 110 0.06 -0.31 16.06
C PHE A 110 1.07 -0.88 17.05
N PRO A 111 2.14 -0.13 17.39
CA PRO A 111 3.11 -0.61 18.35
C PRO A 111 2.44 -0.68 19.73
N SER A 112 2.65 -1.80 20.41
CA SER A 112 1.94 -2.16 21.63
C SER A 112 2.89 -2.50 22.79
N SER A 113 4.19 -2.50 22.52
CA SER A 113 5.23 -2.77 23.51
C SER A 113 5.13 -1.86 24.74
N PRO A 114 5.32 -2.42 25.96
CA PRO A 114 5.37 -1.61 27.18
C PRO A 114 6.43 -0.51 27.09
N GLY A 115 6.06 0.71 27.45
CA GLY A 115 6.96 1.86 27.39
C GLY A 115 7.08 2.52 26.01
N ILE A 116 6.29 2.11 25.01
CA ILE A 116 6.33 2.70 23.66
C ILE A 116 6.18 4.23 23.67
N THR A 117 5.27 4.77 24.48
CA THR A 117 5.06 6.21 24.62
C THR A 117 6.31 6.91 25.16
N GLU A 118 6.99 6.31 26.14
CA GLU A 118 8.23 6.83 26.71
C GLU A 118 9.36 6.80 25.67
N LYS A 119 9.49 5.69 24.93
CA LYS A 119 10.46 5.55 23.83
C LYS A 119 10.28 6.62 22.76
N ILE A 120 9.05 6.80 22.26
CA ILE A 120 8.73 7.82 21.26
C ILE A 120 8.98 9.22 21.82
N SER A 121 8.59 9.50 23.07
CA SER A 121 8.81 10.79 23.72
C SER A 121 10.30 11.10 23.87
N ASN A 122 11.12 10.11 24.25
CA ASN A 122 12.56 10.27 24.36
C ASN A 122 13.20 10.57 23.01
N LYS A 123 12.79 9.90 21.93
CA LYS A 123 13.26 10.23 20.57
C LYS A 123 12.86 11.67 20.19
N TYR A 124 11.64 12.09 20.52
CA TYR A 124 11.14 13.44 20.26
C TYR A 124 11.97 14.53 20.97
N PHE A 125 12.17 14.42 22.28
CA PHE A 125 12.90 15.44 23.05
C PHE A 125 14.39 15.52 22.73
N ASN A 126 14.96 14.45 22.16
CA ASN A 126 16.36 14.39 21.78
C ASN A 126 16.60 14.61 20.27
N ASN A 127 15.57 14.99 19.50
CA ASN A 127 15.64 15.19 18.05
C ASN A 127 16.22 13.99 17.28
N ILE A 128 15.88 12.77 17.71
CA ILE A 128 16.32 11.53 17.07
C ILE A 128 15.30 11.16 15.98
N LYS A 129 15.77 10.74 14.80
CA LYS A 129 14.87 10.39 13.69
C LYS A 129 13.82 9.34 14.10
N PRO A 130 12.58 9.46 13.59
CA PRO A 130 12.14 10.37 12.51
C PRO A 130 11.81 11.81 12.96
N PHE A 131 12.07 12.17 14.22
CA PHE A 131 11.98 13.58 14.66
C PHE A 131 13.21 14.39 14.23
N ASP A 132 13.03 15.71 14.10
CA ASP A 132 14.07 16.67 13.76
C ASP A 132 13.72 18.04 14.37
N GLU A 133 14.69 18.95 14.51
CA GLU A 133 14.51 20.29 15.11
C GLU A 133 13.37 21.09 14.44
N ASN A 134 13.14 20.86 13.15
CA ASN A 134 12.17 21.59 12.33
C ASN A 134 10.90 20.81 12.00
N LYS A 135 10.83 19.50 12.34
CA LYS A 135 9.72 18.64 11.94
C LYS A 135 9.47 17.54 12.97
N SER A 136 8.30 17.64 13.60
CA SER A 136 7.82 16.70 14.60
C SER A 136 6.71 15.81 14.03
N SER A 137 7.08 14.85 13.19
CA SER A 137 6.09 13.91 12.65
C SER A 137 5.91 12.73 13.60
N PHE A 138 4.99 12.90 14.56
CA PHE A 138 4.53 11.80 15.42
C PHE A 138 4.02 10.59 14.60
N GLN A 139 3.50 10.86 13.41
CA GLN A 139 2.99 9.86 12.48
C GLN A 139 4.11 8.90 12.03
N ASP A 140 5.25 9.45 11.61
CA ASP A 140 6.40 8.66 11.14
C ASP A 140 6.98 7.82 12.28
N SER A 141 6.97 8.31 13.52
CA SER A 141 7.40 7.52 14.68
C SER A 141 6.49 6.33 14.96
N ILE A 142 5.18 6.49 14.83
CA ILE A 142 4.24 5.37 15.01
C ILE A 142 4.46 4.32 13.92
N ILE A 143 4.60 4.73 12.66
CA ILE A 143 4.91 3.82 11.55
C ILE A 143 6.21 3.06 11.84
N TRP A 144 7.28 3.80 12.16
CA TRP A 144 8.60 3.23 12.41
C TRP A 144 8.59 2.22 13.56
N GLU A 145 8.03 2.59 14.71
CA GLU A 145 8.01 1.69 15.87
C GLU A 145 7.11 0.47 15.64
N SER A 146 6.03 0.58 14.84
CA SER A 146 5.23 -0.58 14.42
C SER A 146 6.10 -1.59 13.66
N ILE A 147 6.93 -1.09 12.74
CA ILE A 147 7.83 -1.92 11.92
C ILE A 147 8.90 -2.56 12.80
N VAL A 148 9.52 -1.79 13.70
CA VAL A 148 10.55 -2.28 14.62
C VAL A 148 10.02 -3.40 15.50
N GLU A 149 8.87 -3.20 16.14
CA GLU A 149 8.22 -4.21 16.99
C GLU A 149 7.92 -5.49 16.19
N TYR A 150 7.30 -5.35 15.02
CA TYR A 150 6.99 -6.48 14.15
C TYR A 150 8.23 -7.28 13.72
N CYS A 151 9.30 -6.59 13.31
CA CYS A 151 10.53 -7.26 12.87
C CYS A 151 11.23 -7.97 14.04
N ASN A 152 11.21 -7.40 15.24
CA ASN A 152 11.78 -8.04 16.43
C ASN A 152 11.04 -9.33 16.81
N ASP A 153 9.71 -9.34 16.67
CA ASP A 153 8.87 -10.50 17.00
C ASP A 153 8.97 -11.62 15.95
N ASN A 154 9.04 -11.25 14.67
CA ASN A 154 8.99 -12.22 13.56
C ASN A 154 10.37 -12.60 13.00
N LYS A 155 11.39 -11.78 13.24
CA LYS A 155 12.79 -11.98 12.82
C LYS A 155 12.92 -12.36 11.33
N PRO A 156 12.41 -11.53 10.42
CA PRO A 156 12.61 -11.74 8.98
C PRO A 156 14.11 -11.74 8.63
N GLU A 157 14.50 -12.55 7.64
CA GLU A 157 15.90 -12.62 7.21
C GLU A 157 16.32 -11.40 6.39
N ASN A 158 15.40 -10.86 5.57
CA ASN A 158 15.62 -9.66 4.78
C ASN A 158 14.47 -8.67 5.00
N ILE A 159 14.79 -7.40 5.24
CA ILE A 159 13.80 -6.35 5.43
C ILE A 159 14.01 -5.27 4.38
N VAL A 160 12.93 -4.91 3.70
CA VAL A 160 12.91 -3.85 2.69
C VAL A 160 11.88 -2.81 3.09
N PHE A 161 12.30 -1.54 3.13
CA PHE A 161 11.39 -0.42 3.31
C PHE A 161 11.39 0.47 2.06
N ILE A 162 10.20 0.63 1.46
CA ILE A 162 10.03 1.42 0.24
C ILE A 162 9.25 2.70 0.58
N SER A 163 9.90 3.85 0.43
CA SER A 163 9.28 5.17 0.68
C SER A 163 9.90 6.26 -0.17
N THR A 164 9.07 7.15 -0.74
CA THR A 164 9.53 8.37 -1.41
C THR A 164 9.90 9.51 -0.44
N ASN A 165 9.70 9.31 0.86
CA ASN A 165 9.91 10.31 1.90
C ASN A 165 11.37 10.35 2.41
N HIS A 166 12.27 10.71 1.50
CA HIS A 166 13.71 10.76 1.74
C HIS A 166 14.14 11.69 2.89
N LYS A 167 13.37 12.73 3.22
CA LYS A 167 13.74 13.69 4.28
C LYS A 167 13.62 13.13 5.69
N ASP A 168 12.70 12.20 5.88
CA ASP A 168 12.34 11.68 7.19
C ASP A 168 12.98 10.32 7.47
N PHE A 169 13.25 9.53 6.42
CA PHE A 169 13.77 8.16 6.55
C PHE A 169 15.16 7.93 5.95
N ALA A 170 15.62 8.76 5.01
CA ALA A 170 16.89 8.52 4.32
C ALA A 170 18.02 9.43 4.80
N ASN A 171 19.25 8.97 4.59
CA ASN A 171 20.43 9.82 4.70
C ASN A 171 20.43 10.92 3.62
N LYS A 172 21.37 11.87 3.75
CA LYS A 172 21.53 12.97 2.77
C LYS A 172 21.76 12.48 1.33
N ASP A 173 22.30 11.27 1.17
CA ASP A 173 22.51 10.62 -0.13
C ASP A 173 21.22 10.08 -0.77
N GLN A 174 20.11 10.02 -0.02
CA GLN A 174 18.80 9.50 -0.41
C GLN A 174 18.80 8.05 -0.89
N LYS A 175 19.87 7.31 -0.60
CA LYS A 175 20.09 5.94 -1.08
C LYS A 175 20.18 4.94 0.06
N SER A 176 20.47 5.40 1.26
CA SER A 176 20.52 4.58 2.47
C SER A 176 19.55 5.09 3.52
N ILE A 177 19.08 4.19 4.39
CA ILE A 177 18.28 4.59 5.54
C ILE A 177 19.15 5.39 6.52
N HIS A 178 18.54 6.33 7.24
CA HIS A 178 19.25 7.14 8.22
C HIS A 178 19.88 6.28 9.32
N GLU A 179 21.08 6.64 9.79
CA GLU A 179 21.85 5.85 10.77
C GLU A 179 21.08 5.63 12.08
N ASP A 180 20.38 6.65 12.58
CA ASP A 180 19.49 6.55 13.76
C ASP A 180 18.44 5.43 13.63
N LEU A 181 17.95 5.18 12.41
CA LEU A 181 16.95 4.16 12.10
C LEU A 181 17.62 2.81 11.81
N ALA A 182 18.77 2.81 11.14
CA ALA A 182 19.55 1.60 10.89
C ALA A 182 19.97 0.88 12.19
N ASN A 183 20.15 1.63 13.28
CA ASN A 183 20.46 1.06 14.59
C ASN A 183 19.29 0.28 15.22
N ASP A 184 18.05 0.60 14.85
CA ASP A 184 16.85 -0.09 15.38
C ASP A 184 16.59 -1.43 14.66
N LEU A 185 17.00 -1.55 13.39
CA LEU A 185 16.82 -2.75 12.56
C LEU A 185 18.07 -3.03 11.72
N GLN A 186 18.75 -4.13 12.04
CA GLN A 186 19.85 -4.64 11.22
C GLN A 186 19.32 -5.16 9.87
N ASP A 187 20.16 -5.06 8.84
CA ASP A 187 19.89 -5.61 7.50
C ASP A 187 18.64 -5.05 6.81
N LEU A 188 18.25 -3.83 7.15
CA LEU A 188 17.19 -3.09 6.48
C LEU A 188 17.68 -2.40 5.20
N ALA A 189 17.16 -2.82 4.06
CA ALA A 189 17.36 -2.16 2.78
C ALA A 189 16.30 -1.08 2.54
N TYR A 190 16.72 0.11 2.12
CA TYR A 190 15.84 1.23 1.80
C TYR A 190 15.79 1.49 0.30
N PHE A 191 14.59 1.65 -0.24
CA PHE A 191 14.38 2.06 -1.63
C PHE A 191 13.45 3.26 -1.71
N ASN A 192 13.80 4.21 -2.58
CA ASN A 192 13.00 5.42 -2.78
C ASN A 192 11.79 5.22 -3.71
N SER A 193 11.68 4.06 -4.34
CA SER A 193 10.64 3.72 -5.33
C SER A 193 10.53 2.21 -5.51
N ILE A 194 9.38 1.74 -5.99
CA ILE A 194 9.20 0.32 -6.35
C ILE A 194 10.10 -0.05 -7.53
N SER A 195 10.28 0.83 -8.51
CA SER A 195 11.14 0.57 -9.66
C SER A 195 12.59 0.30 -9.24
N ALA A 196 13.15 1.11 -8.34
CA ALA A 196 14.51 0.91 -7.85
C ALA A 196 14.68 -0.44 -7.14
N PHE A 197 13.66 -0.86 -6.38
CA PHE A 197 13.64 -2.18 -5.75
C PHE A 197 13.56 -3.31 -6.79
N LEU A 198 12.66 -3.21 -7.77
CA LEU A 198 12.50 -4.24 -8.81
C LEU A 198 13.75 -4.37 -9.68
N GLU A 199 14.47 -3.27 -9.92
CA GLU A 199 15.75 -3.29 -10.65
C GLU A 199 16.86 -3.97 -9.84
N SER A 200 16.92 -3.78 -8.52
CA SER A 200 17.92 -4.48 -7.68
C SER A 200 17.64 -5.97 -7.53
N GLU A 201 16.38 -6.37 -7.65
CA GLU A 201 15.93 -7.77 -7.51
C GLU A 201 15.70 -8.44 -8.88
N GLU A 202 16.19 -7.88 -10.00
CA GLU A 202 15.82 -8.34 -11.34
C GLU A 202 16.11 -9.84 -11.57
N ASP A 203 17.23 -10.34 -11.06
CA ASP A 203 17.60 -11.75 -11.19
C ASP A 203 16.73 -12.65 -10.30
N ASN A 204 16.47 -12.26 -9.05
CA ASN A 204 15.58 -12.97 -8.12
C ASN A 204 14.13 -12.98 -8.62
N LEU A 205 13.68 -11.89 -9.27
CA LEU A 205 12.38 -11.77 -9.90
C LEU A 205 12.23 -12.73 -11.08
N LYS A 206 13.26 -12.90 -11.91
CA LYS A 206 13.24 -13.85 -13.03
C LYS A 206 13.05 -15.27 -12.53
N ASP A 207 13.83 -15.67 -11.53
CA ASP A 207 13.74 -17.01 -10.94
C ASP A 207 12.37 -17.22 -10.27
N TYR A 208 11.90 -16.24 -9.49
CA TYR A 208 10.56 -16.29 -8.87
C TYR A 208 9.43 -16.38 -9.90
N PHE A 209 9.47 -15.62 -10.99
CA PHE A 209 8.43 -15.69 -12.01
C PHE A 209 8.47 -16.99 -12.80
N ILE A 210 9.65 -17.58 -13.00
CA ILE A 210 9.79 -18.89 -13.64
C ILE A 210 9.22 -19.97 -12.70
N ASP A 211 9.59 -19.96 -11.43
CA ASP A 211 9.19 -20.96 -10.44
C ASP A 211 7.68 -20.88 -10.12
N ASN A 212 7.10 -19.68 -10.13
CA ASN A 212 5.68 -19.48 -9.84
C ASN A 212 4.77 -19.48 -11.07
N PHE A 213 5.31 -19.63 -12.29
CA PHE A 213 4.50 -19.73 -13.51
C PHE A 213 3.53 -20.92 -13.46
N GLU A 214 3.95 -22.03 -12.86
CA GLU A 214 3.11 -23.22 -12.69
C GLU A 214 1.96 -22.98 -11.69
N TYR A 215 2.23 -22.28 -10.58
CA TYR A 215 1.21 -21.91 -9.59
C TYR A 215 0.16 -20.97 -10.19
N GLU A 216 0.58 -19.95 -10.94
CA GLU A 216 -0.35 -19.04 -11.61
C GLU A 216 -1.20 -19.75 -12.66
N THR A 217 -0.59 -20.66 -13.41
CA THR A 217 -1.31 -21.48 -14.39
C THR A 217 -2.37 -22.35 -13.72
N GLN A 218 -2.04 -22.95 -12.57
CA GLN A 218 -2.99 -23.80 -11.84
C GLN A 218 -4.12 -22.97 -11.21
N MET A 219 -3.80 -21.82 -10.61
CA MET A 219 -4.80 -20.92 -10.03
C MET A 219 -5.79 -20.40 -11.10
N ILE A 220 -5.29 -20.00 -12.27
CA ILE A 220 -6.14 -19.58 -13.40
C ILE A 220 -6.99 -20.74 -13.90
N LYS A 221 -6.45 -21.97 -13.97
CA LYS A 221 -7.23 -23.15 -14.35
C LYS A 221 -8.34 -23.44 -13.35
N ASP A 222 -8.07 -23.30 -12.06
CA ASP A 222 -9.05 -23.54 -10.99
C ASP A 222 -10.14 -22.46 -10.98
N GLU A 223 -9.79 -21.18 -11.17
CA GLU A 223 -10.76 -20.09 -11.37
C GLU A 223 -11.62 -20.30 -12.61
N LEU A 224 -11.01 -20.70 -13.73
CA LEU A 224 -11.75 -21.00 -14.97
C LEU A 224 -12.69 -22.19 -14.76
N LYS A 225 -12.23 -23.23 -14.06
CA LYS A 225 -13.05 -24.42 -13.75
C LYS A 225 -14.25 -24.05 -12.89
N LEU A 226 -14.04 -23.28 -11.82
CA LEU A 226 -15.11 -22.76 -10.97
C LEU A 226 -16.08 -21.89 -11.77
N PHE A 227 -15.57 -21.02 -12.65
CA PHE A 227 -16.41 -20.22 -13.54
C PHE A 227 -17.25 -21.10 -14.47
N PHE A 228 -16.69 -22.16 -15.07
CA PHE A 228 -17.45 -23.08 -15.93
C PHE A 228 -18.49 -23.88 -15.14
N GLU A 229 -18.17 -24.33 -13.93
CA GLU A 229 -19.08 -25.05 -13.04
C GLU A 229 -20.24 -24.17 -12.55
N GLU A 230 -19.98 -22.89 -12.27
CA GLU A 230 -21.00 -21.91 -11.88
C GLU A 230 -21.86 -21.43 -13.07
N ASN A 231 -21.35 -21.50 -14.29
CA ASN A 231 -22.00 -21.03 -15.52
C ASN A 231 -22.43 -22.18 -16.46
N ASP A 232 -22.84 -23.32 -15.89
CA ASP A 232 -23.18 -24.58 -16.58
C ASP A 232 -24.33 -24.49 -17.63
N PHE A 233 -24.85 -23.28 -17.92
CA PHE A 233 -25.72 -23.00 -19.08
C PHE A 233 -24.97 -23.00 -20.43
N LEU A 234 -23.63 -23.06 -20.44
CA LEU A 234 -22.83 -23.15 -21.66
C LEU A 234 -22.62 -24.57 -22.19
N GLN A 235 -23.06 -25.60 -21.44
CA GLN A 235 -23.19 -26.96 -21.98
C GLN A 235 -24.54 -27.13 -22.70
N ILE A 236 -24.74 -26.39 -23.79
CA ILE A 236 -25.76 -26.78 -24.77
C ILE A 236 -25.16 -27.98 -25.51
N PRO A 237 -25.76 -29.19 -25.43
CA PRO A 237 -25.33 -30.28 -26.29
C PRO A 237 -25.63 -29.80 -27.72
N LEU A 238 -24.60 -29.78 -28.58
CA LEU A 238 -24.80 -29.81 -30.02
C LEU A 238 -25.54 -31.12 -30.33
N MET A 239 -26.86 -31.06 -30.25
CA MET A 239 -27.76 -32.09 -30.72
C MET A 239 -27.69 -32.00 -32.24
N ILE A 240 -26.83 -32.84 -32.80
CA ILE A 240 -26.78 -33.14 -34.23
C ILE A 240 -28.16 -33.68 -34.60
N CYS A 241 -28.89 -32.93 -35.42
CA CYS A 241 -29.99 -33.41 -36.25
C CYS A 241 -29.52 -33.48 -37.69
#